data_AF-A0A2S2Q5R0-F1
#
_entry.id   AF-A0A2S2Q5R0-F1
#
_cell.length_a   1.000
_cell.length_b   1.000
_cell.length_c   1.000
_cell.angle_alpha   90.00
_cell.angle_beta   90.00
_cell.angle_gamma   90.00
#
_symmetry.space_group_name_H-M   'P 1'
#
loop_
_entity.id
_entity.type
_entity.pdbx_description
1 polymer ?
#
loop_
_entity_poly.entity_id
_entity_poly.type
_entity_poly.pdbx_seq_one_letter_code
_entity_poly.pdbx_strand_id
1 'polypeptide(L)'
;VAQLFDEVCNDRGASGKKKLMTVGQFVDFLNRTQRDPRLNEILHPYANSDRAKDLIREFEPNKQNAQRGLLSFDGFLKYLMSADNPIVCSSTLELNNDMDQPLSHYFINSSHNTYLTGKNHTHAIKSHLLQLPEKCLCSTRSPVDR
;
A
#
# COMPACT_ATOMS: atom_id res chain seq x y z
N VAL A 1 -12.84 11.81 4.22
CA VAL A 1 -11.66 12.22 5.01
C VAL A 1 -12.01 13.22 6.12
N ALA A 2 -12.71 14.33 5.84
CA ALA A 2 -13.11 15.29 6.88
C ALA A 2 -13.98 14.64 7.99
N GLN A 3 -14.95 13.80 7.62
CA GLN A 3 -15.79 13.05 8.58
C GLN A 3 -14.96 12.09 9.47
N LEU A 4 -13.96 11.41 8.90
CA LEU A 4 -13.05 10.53 9.64
C LEU A 4 -12.19 11.33 10.63
N PHE A 5 -11.67 12.48 10.22
CA PHE A 5 -10.91 13.36 11.11
C PHE A 5 -11.78 13.86 12.26
N ASP A 6 -13.04 14.22 11.98
CA ASP A 6 -14.02 14.63 12.99
C ASP A 6 -14.36 13.49 13.97
N GLU A 7 -14.52 12.26 13.46
CA GLU A 7 -14.77 11.06 14.26
C GLU A 7 -13.60 10.75 15.20
N VAL A 8 -12.38 10.79 14.69
CA VAL A 8 -11.15 10.56 15.48
C VAL A 8 -10.93 11.66 16.52
N CYS A 9 -11.26 12.92 16.21
CA CYS A 9 -11.13 14.02 17.17
C CYS A 9 -12.21 13.97 18.27
N ASN A 10 -13.28 13.19 18.10
CA ASN A 10 -14.36 12.89 19.06
C ASN A 10 -14.81 14.08 19.95
N ASP A 11 -14.97 15.26 19.34
CA ASP A 11 -15.34 16.47 20.05
C ASP A 11 -16.80 16.81 19.74
N ARG A 12 -17.71 16.35 20.62
CA ARG A 12 -19.16 16.58 20.51
C ARG A 12 -19.59 18.03 20.82
N GLY A 13 -18.68 19.00 20.95
CA GLY A 13 -19.07 20.33 21.48
C GLY A 13 -18.26 21.57 21.16
N ALA A 14 -17.12 21.54 20.47
CA ALA A 14 -16.32 22.75 20.23
C ALA A 14 -16.66 23.43 18.90
N SER A 15 -17.84 24.04 18.80
CA SER A 15 -18.20 24.90 17.67
C SER A 15 -17.36 26.19 17.73
N GLY A 16 -16.31 26.29 16.90
CA GLY A 16 -15.56 27.53 16.68
C GLY A 16 -14.04 27.49 16.90
N LYS A 17 -13.46 26.40 17.44
CA LYS A 17 -11.99 26.25 17.50
C LYS A 17 -11.50 25.36 16.36
N LYS A 18 -10.37 25.71 15.73
CA LYS A 18 -9.69 24.84 14.77
C LYS A 18 -9.44 23.48 15.43
N LYS A 19 -10.10 22.44 14.93
CA LYS A 19 -9.98 21.07 15.43
C LYS A 19 -8.55 20.59 15.22
N LEU A 20 -7.93 20.11 16.28
CA LEU A 20 -6.58 19.58 16.30
C LEU A 20 -6.62 18.20 16.96
N MET A 21 -6.00 17.23 16.33
CA MET A 21 -5.87 15.87 16.85
C MET A 21 -4.65 15.79 17.76
N THR A 22 -4.81 15.21 18.93
CA THR A 22 -3.72 14.96 19.88
C THR A 22 -2.91 13.73 19.51
N VAL A 23 -1.69 13.61 20.07
CA VAL A 23 -0.86 12.40 19.91
C VAL A 23 -1.62 11.12 20.28
N GLY A 24 -2.40 11.13 21.38
CA GLY A 24 -3.15 9.95 21.81
C GLY A 24 -4.21 9.53 20.80
N GLN A 25 -5.00 10.49 20.31
CA GLN A 25 -6.00 10.25 19.27
C GLN A 25 -5.36 9.72 17.98
N PHE A 26 -4.17 10.23 17.62
CA PHE A 26 -3.48 9.76 16.44
C PHE A 26 -2.91 8.34 16.62
N VAL A 27 -2.38 8.01 17.79
CA VAL A 27 -1.97 6.63 18.14
C VAL A 27 -3.15 5.67 18.03
N ASP A 28 -4.30 6.04 18.59
CA ASP A 28 -5.51 5.23 18.50
C ASP A 28 -5.95 5.02 17.05
N PHE A 29 -5.91 6.07 16.22
CA PHE A 29 -6.20 5.97 14.80
C PHE A 29 -5.25 4.99 14.07
N LEU A 30 -3.95 5.09 14.31
CA LEU A 30 -2.95 4.20 13.70
C LEU A 30 -3.20 2.74 14.07
N ASN A 31 -3.49 2.48 15.35
CA ASN A 31 -3.60 1.12 15.87
C ASN A 31 -4.98 0.47 15.67
N ARG A 32 -6.07 1.26 15.66
CA ARG A 32 -7.44 0.73 15.54
C ARG A 32 -7.97 0.78 14.11
N THR A 33 -7.53 1.75 13.30
CA THR A 33 -8.10 1.99 11.97
C THR A 33 -7.14 1.59 10.85
N GLN A 34 -5.84 1.90 10.96
CA GLN A 34 -4.88 1.62 9.87
C GLN A 34 -4.23 0.23 9.98
N ARG A 35 -4.07 -0.31 11.18
CA ARG A 35 -3.44 -1.61 11.38
C ARG A 35 -4.32 -2.77 10.88
N ASP A 36 -3.73 -3.71 10.14
CA ASP A 36 -4.37 -4.99 9.81
C ASP A 36 -4.42 -5.90 11.05
N PRO A 37 -5.62 -6.30 11.54
CA PRO A 37 -5.76 -7.12 12.73
C PRO A 37 -5.13 -8.52 12.63
N ARG A 38 -4.80 -8.98 11.42
CA ARG A 38 -4.20 -10.29 11.18
C ARG A 38 -2.69 -10.30 11.37
N LEU A 39 -2.05 -9.14 11.47
CA LEU A 39 -0.60 -9.03 11.63
C LEU A 39 -0.17 -9.34 13.07
N ASN A 40 0.89 -10.15 13.19
CA ASN A 40 1.46 -10.53 14.47
C ASN A 40 2.02 -9.31 15.24
N GLU A 41 1.74 -9.23 16.54
CA GLU A 41 2.10 -8.09 17.40
C GLU A 41 3.60 -8.02 17.73
N ILE A 42 4.31 -9.14 17.69
CA ILE A 42 5.75 -9.20 17.96
C ILE A 42 6.52 -8.74 16.71
N LEU A 43 6.14 -9.23 15.53
CA LEU A 43 6.80 -8.88 14.27
C LEU A 43 6.40 -7.50 13.76
N HIS A 44 5.16 -7.08 14.04
CA HIS A 44 4.64 -5.76 13.68
C HIS A 44 4.10 -5.08 14.93
N PRO A 45 4.94 -4.41 15.74
CA PRO A 45 4.49 -3.78 16.98
C PRO A 45 3.48 -2.65 16.73
N TYR A 46 2.68 -2.37 17.76
CA TYR A 46 1.76 -1.23 17.75
C TYR A 46 2.51 0.10 17.67
N ALA A 47 1.91 1.08 17.00
CA ALA A 47 2.40 2.45 17.02
C ALA A 47 2.33 2.99 18.45
N ASN A 48 3.43 3.58 18.91
CA ASN A 48 3.53 4.22 20.22
C ASN A 48 3.47 5.74 20.08
N SER A 49 3.43 6.44 21.21
CA SER A 49 3.36 7.91 21.24
C SER A 49 4.56 8.58 20.57
N ASP A 50 5.73 7.96 20.57
CA ASP A 50 6.93 8.55 19.98
C ASP A 50 6.89 8.46 18.45
N ARG A 51 6.49 7.30 17.90
CA ARG A 51 6.21 7.15 16.46
C ARG A 51 5.16 8.15 15.99
N ALA A 52 4.09 8.34 16.75
CA ALA A 52 3.06 9.32 16.43
C ALA A 52 3.59 10.76 16.47
N LYS A 53 4.44 11.13 17.45
CA LYS A 53 5.07 12.46 17.49
C LYS A 53 5.99 12.69 16.30
N ASP A 54 6.74 11.69 15.87
CA ASP A 54 7.66 11.81 14.74
C ASP A 54 6.89 12.03 13.43
N LEU A 55 5.81 11.26 13.21
CA LEU A 55 4.88 11.49 12.10
C LEU A 55 4.26 12.90 12.15
N ILE A 56 3.83 13.36 13.33
CA ILE A 56 3.27 14.71 13.47
C ILE A 56 4.33 15.77 13.12
N ARG A 57 5.59 15.61 13.55
CA ARG A 57 6.67 16.54 13.20
C ARG A 57 6.97 16.60 11.71
N GLU A 58 6.81 15.47 11.03
CA GLU A 58 7.08 15.34 9.60
C GLU A 58 5.95 15.93 8.76
N PHE A 59 4.69 15.61 9.08
CA PHE A 59 3.54 15.93 8.22
C PHE A 59 2.79 17.21 8.60
N GLU A 60 2.91 17.71 9.84
CA GLU A 60 2.22 18.93 10.27
C GLU A 60 2.89 20.19 9.67
N PRO A 61 2.17 20.99 8.85
CA PRO A 61 2.73 22.19 8.25
C PRO A 61 3.09 23.28 9.28
N ASN A 62 2.34 23.36 10.38
CA ASN A 62 2.57 24.36 11.41
C ASN A 62 3.53 23.82 12.50
N LYS A 63 4.77 24.34 12.50
CA LYS A 63 5.80 23.96 13.47
C LYS A 63 5.40 24.14 14.94
N GLN A 64 4.56 25.13 15.26
CA GLN A 64 4.10 25.33 16.64
C GLN A 64 3.15 24.23 17.09
N ASN A 65 2.26 23.77 16.20
CA ASN A 65 1.38 22.64 16.46
C ASN A 65 2.20 21.34 16.58
N ALA A 66 3.16 21.15 15.67
CA ALA A 66 4.06 20.00 15.67
C ALA A 66 4.85 19.88 16.99
N GLN A 67 5.41 20.99 17.49
CA GLN A 67 6.11 21.02 18.78
C GLN A 67 5.20 20.67 19.97
N ARG A 68 3.92 21.02 19.87
CA ARG A 68 2.90 20.71 20.89
C ARG A 68 2.30 19.31 20.74
N GLY A 69 2.71 18.53 19.72
CA GLY A 69 2.14 17.21 19.44
C GLY A 69 0.68 17.28 18.97
N LEU A 70 0.33 18.34 18.23
CA LEU A 70 -1.01 18.54 17.68
C LEU A 70 -0.95 18.43 16.16
N LEU A 71 -1.88 17.67 15.59
CA LEU A 71 -2.02 17.45 14.16
C LEU A 71 -3.26 18.16 13.63
N SER A 72 -3.08 19.00 12.63
CA SER A 72 -4.17 19.67 11.92
C SER A 72 -4.79 18.75 10.87
N PHE A 73 -5.95 19.14 10.35
CA PHE A 73 -6.57 18.45 9.24
C PHE A 73 -5.66 18.38 7.99
N ASP A 74 -4.90 19.45 7.71
CA ASP A 74 -3.96 19.47 6.58
C ASP A 74 -2.79 18.51 6.78
N GLY A 75 -2.24 18.47 8.00
CA GLY A 75 -1.19 17.50 8.35
C GLY A 75 -1.70 16.05 8.29
N PHE A 76 -2.93 15.81 8.74
CA PHE A 76 -3.57 14.50 8.63
C PHE A 76 -3.80 14.09 7.17
N LEU A 77 -4.24 15.01 6.31
CA LEU A 77 -4.42 14.73 4.90
C LEU A 77 -3.07 14.44 4.21
N LYS A 78 -2.01 15.18 4.56
CA LYS A 78 -0.65 14.91 4.07
C LYS A 78 -0.16 13.52 4.48
N TYR A 79 -0.37 13.12 5.73
CA TYR A 79 -0.06 11.77 6.19
C TYR A 79 -0.80 10.71 5.35
N LEU A 80 -2.11 10.85 5.13
CA LEU A 80 -2.90 9.88 4.35
C LEU A 80 -2.46 9.74 2.89
N MET A 81 -1.92 10.80 2.30
CA MET A 81 -1.41 10.82 0.92
C MET A 81 0.09 10.51 0.83
N SER A 82 0.76 10.34 1.96
CA SER A 82 2.20 10.10 2.02
C SER A 82 2.56 8.67 1.62
N ALA A 83 3.81 8.48 1.21
CA ALA A 83 4.37 7.16 0.95
C ALA A 83 4.45 6.28 2.22
N ASP A 84 4.38 6.89 3.41
CA ASP A 84 4.40 6.20 4.71
C ASP A 84 3.06 5.57 5.08
N ASN A 85 2.00 5.80 4.29
CA ASN A 85 0.71 5.11 4.43
C ASN A 85 0.38 4.28 3.17
N PRO A 86 1.23 3.32 2.76
CA PRO A 86 1.00 2.58 1.54
C PRO A 86 -0.18 1.61 1.71
N ILE A 87 -1.04 1.52 0.68
CA ILE A 87 -2.19 0.59 0.65
C ILE A 87 -1.72 -0.87 0.70
N VAL A 88 -0.55 -1.16 0.13
CA VAL A 88 0.07 -2.49 0.08
C VAL A 88 1.39 -2.44 0.82
N CYS A 89 1.59 -3.36 1.77
CA CYS A 89 2.85 -3.47 2.48
C CYS A 89 4.00 -3.75 1.51
N SER A 90 5.13 -3.07 1.66
CA SER A 90 6.31 -3.24 0.79
C SER A 90 6.83 -4.67 0.79
N SER A 91 6.69 -5.40 1.90
CA SER A 91 7.07 -6.81 1.99
C SER A 91 6.26 -7.72 1.08
N THR A 92 5.05 -7.33 0.64
CA THR A 92 4.28 -8.13 -0.33
C THR A 92 4.81 -7.94 -1.76
N LEU A 93 5.56 -6.87 -2.01
CA LEU A 93 6.16 -6.56 -3.30
C LEU A 93 7.55 -7.19 -3.49
N GLU A 94 8.16 -7.67 -2.39
CA GLU A 94 9.43 -8.38 -2.41
C GLU A 94 9.23 -9.89 -2.60
N LEU A 95 10.22 -10.56 -3.19
CA LEU A 95 10.22 -12.01 -3.36
C LEU A 95 10.40 -12.69 -2.00
N ASN A 96 9.29 -12.87 -1.28
CA ASN A 96 9.28 -13.40 0.08
C ASN A 96 8.72 -14.83 0.17
N ASN A 97 8.48 -15.46 -0.98
CA ASN A 97 8.13 -16.88 -1.04
C ASN A 97 9.40 -17.71 -0.99
N ASP A 98 9.37 -18.82 -0.25
CA ASP A 98 10.41 -19.85 -0.30
C ASP A 98 10.47 -20.40 -1.73
N MET A 99 11.63 -20.25 -2.40
CA MET A 99 11.86 -20.69 -3.78
C MET A 99 12.56 -22.06 -3.88
N ASP A 100 12.80 -22.74 -2.75
CA ASP A 100 13.47 -24.04 -2.71
C ASP A 100 12.50 -25.24 -2.75
N GLN A 101 11.19 -24.98 -2.72
CA GLN A 101 10.15 -26.02 -2.91
C GLN A 101 10.12 -26.55 -4.35
N PRO A 102 9.59 -27.77 -4.60
CA PRO A 102 9.42 -28.29 -5.95
C PRO A 102 8.45 -27.44 -6.80
N LEU A 103 8.65 -27.45 -8.13
CA LEU A 103 7.91 -26.58 -9.07
C LEU A 103 6.38 -26.69 -8.98
N SER A 104 5.86 -27.86 -8.61
CA SER A 104 4.43 -28.12 -8.43
C SER A 104 3.77 -27.34 -7.28
N HIS A 105 4.56 -26.72 -6.39
CA HIS A 105 4.04 -25.90 -5.27
C HIS A 105 3.80 -24.44 -5.65
N TYR A 106 4.19 -24.01 -6.86
CA TYR A 106 4.04 -22.62 -7.28
C TYR A 106 2.98 -22.46 -8.37
N PHE A 107 2.22 -21.37 -8.26
CA PHE A 107 1.47 -20.86 -9.40
C PHE A 107 2.43 -20.16 -10.37
N ILE A 108 2.50 -20.67 -11.60
CA ILE A 108 3.36 -20.10 -12.64
C ILE A 108 2.50 -19.25 -13.58
N ASN A 109 2.90 -18.00 -13.76
CA ASN A 109 2.28 -17.14 -14.75
C ASN A 109 2.66 -17.61 -16.16
N SER A 110 1.72 -18.27 -16.84
CA SER A 110 1.87 -18.82 -18.19
C SER A 110 1.01 -18.06 -19.19
N SER A 111 1.53 -17.81 -20.39
CA SER A 111 0.73 -17.24 -21.48
C SER A 111 0.49 -18.26 -22.59
N HIS A 112 -0.73 -18.28 -23.11
CA HIS A 112 -1.12 -19.09 -24.25
C HIS A 112 -1.11 -18.22 -25.52
N ASN A 113 -0.73 -18.79 -26.65
CA ASN A 113 -0.74 -18.11 -27.96
C ASN A 113 0.01 -16.77 -28.01
N THR A 114 1.19 -16.67 -27.38
CA THR A 114 1.97 -15.40 -27.39
C THR A 114 2.44 -14.99 -28.78
N TYR A 115 2.35 -15.87 -29.78
CA TYR A 115 2.63 -15.55 -31.17
C TYR A 115 1.51 -14.73 -31.85
N LEU A 116 0.34 -14.57 -31.22
CA LEU A 116 -0.80 -13.81 -31.75
C LEU A 116 -0.84 -12.41 -31.13
N THR A 117 -0.83 -11.37 -31.98
CA THR A 117 -0.99 -9.97 -31.53
C THR A 117 -2.33 -9.42 -32.06
N GLY A 118 -3.40 -9.50 -31.26
CA GLY A 118 -4.71 -8.92 -31.59
C GLY A 118 -5.87 -9.93 -31.65
N LYS A 119 -7.11 -9.41 -31.60
CA LYS A 119 -8.34 -10.20 -31.78
C LYS A 119 -8.25 -10.95 -33.11
N ASN A 120 -8.25 -12.29 -33.01
CA ASN A 120 -8.38 -13.28 -34.07
C ASN A 120 -8.90 -12.65 -35.37
N HIS A 121 -8.09 -12.62 -36.45
CA HIS A 121 -8.47 -12.66 -37.87
C HIS A 121 -7.36 -12.19 -38.84
N THR A 122 -6.24 -11.63 -38.38
CA THR A 122 -5.10 -11.30 -39.27
C THR A 122 -3.79 -11.82 -38.69
N HIS A 123 -3.25 -12.87 -39.32
CA HIS A 123 -2.01 -13.54 -38.95
C HIS A 123 -0.79 -12.63 -39.16
N ALA A 124 -0.50 -11.74 -38.21
CA ALA A 124 0.79 -11.10 -38.11
C ALA A 124 1.69 -11.97 -37.21
N ILE A 125 2.48 -12.84 -37.83
CA ILE A 125 3.53 -13.61 -37.13
C ILE A 125 4.65 -12.63 -36.78
N LYS A 126 4.79 -12.28 -35.51
CA LYS A 126 6.00 -11.59 -35.01
C LYS A 126 6.94 -12.61 -34.37
N SER A 127 8.24 -12.33 -34.45
CA SER A 127 9.29 -13.18 -33.87
C SER A 127 9.04 -13.38 -32.36
N HIS A 128 9.37 -14.58 -31.88
CA HIS A 128 9.15 -15.08 -30.52
C HIS A 128 9.64 -14.14 -29.40
N LEU A 129 10.55 -13.21 -29.71
CA LEU A 129 11.19 -12.31 -28.75
C LEU A 129 10.38 -11.05 -28.40
N LEU A 130 9.27 -10.76 -29.08
CA LEU A 130 8.56 -9.47 -28.96
C LEU A 130 7.25 -9.49 -28.17
N GLN A 131 6.83 -10.63 -27.61
CA GLN A 131 5.45 -10.78 -27.13
C GLN A 131 5.27 -11.66 -25.89
N LEU A 132 6.31 -11.88 -25.09
CA LEU A 132 6.06 -12.29 -23.71
C LEU A 132 5.58 -11.05 -22.94
N PRO A 133 4.38 -11.06 -22.32
CA PRO A 133 4.07 -10.07 -21.30
C PRO A 133 5.22 -10.08 -20.28
N GLU A 134 5.62 -8.92 -19.75
CA GLU A 134 6.87 -8.71 -18.98
C GLU A 134 7.10 -9.63 -17.76
N LYS A 135 6.23 -10.61 -17.48
CA LYS A 135 6.28 -11.48 -16.30
C LYS A 135 5.81 -12.91 -16.56
N CYS A 136 5.70 -13.36 -17.82
CA CYS A 136 5.33 -14.74 -18.13
C CYS A 136 6.56 -15.63 -18.22
N LEU A 137 6.58 -16.73 -17.45
CA LEU A 137 7.71 -17.67 -17.41
C LEU A 137 7.56 -18.80 -18.44
N CYS A 138 6.34 -19.03 -18.94
CA CYS A 138 6.06 -20.09 -19.92
C CYS A 138 5.19 -19.57 -21.07
N SER A 139 5.48 -20.06 -22.29
CA SER A 139 4.68 -19.80 -23.49
C SER A 139 4.53 -21.04 -24.37
N THR A 140 3.38 -21.16 -25.03
CA THR A 140 3.13 -22.15 -26.08
C THR A 140 3.87 -21.80 -27.37
N ARG A 141 4.67 -22.74 -27.88
CA ARG A 141 5.38 -22.60 -29.16
C ARG A 141 4.41 -22.74 -30.35
N SER A 142 4.69 -22.03 -31.44
CA SER A 142 3.93 -22.13 -32.69
C SER A 142 4.00 -23.56 -33.27
N PRO A 143 2.89 -24.11 -33.81
CA PRO A 143 2.90 -25.39 -34.53
C PRO A 143 3.79 -25.42 -35.77
N VAL A 144 4.19 -24.26 -36.29
CA VAL A 144 4.99 -24.12 -37.52
C VAL A 144 6.48 -24.50 -37.32
N ASP A 145 6.92 -24.67 -36.08
CA ASP A 145 8.30 -25.01 -35.72
C ASP A 145 8.55 -26.54 -35.54
N ARG A 146 7.66 -27.41 -36.02
CA ARG A 146 7.88 -28.88 -36.12
C ARG A 146 8.09 -29.28 -37.57
#